data_AF-A0A1X1RW04-F1
#
_entry.id   AF-A0A1X1RW04-F1
#
_cell.length_a   1.000
_cell.length_b   1.000
_cell.length_c   1.000
_cell.angle_alpha   90.00
_cell.angle_beta   90.00
_cell.angle_gamma   90.00
#
_symmetry.space_group_name_H-M   'P 1'
#
loop_
_entity.id
_entity.type
_entity.pdbx_description
1 polymer ?
#
loop_
_entity_poly.entity_id
_entity_poly.type
_entity_poly.pdbx_seq_one_letter_code
_entity_poly.pdbx_strand_id
1 'polypeptide(L)'
;MVTLSLSRLATAVGGVALSLAAAAGVASADPLDPAVNTTCSYPQVVSALNAQDPAAAAQFNSSPMAQSALRRFLASPPPQRQQMIQQLQGVPEAQQYLGTIAQVATTCNNY
;
A
#
# COMPACT_ATOMS: atom_id res chain seq x y z
N MET A 1 -52.54 15.44 -27.00
CA MET A 1 -51.37 16.32 -26.77
C MET A 1 -50.73 15.89 -25.46
N VAL A 2 -49.55 15.28 -25.51
CA VAL A 2 -48.72 14.99 -24.34
C VAL A 2 -47.34 15.55 -24.67
N THR A 3 -47.00 16.64 -24.00
CA THR A 3 -45.71 17.33 -24.04
C THR A 3 -44.74 16.60 -23.12
N LEU A 4 -43.64 16.10 -23.69
CA LEU A 4 -42.48 15.65 -22.92
C LEU A 4 -41.29 16.51 -23.31
N SER A 5 -40.94 17.42 -22.41
CA SER A 5 -39.75 18.27 -22.47
C SER A 5 -38.48 17.44 -22.51
N LEU A 6 -37.72 17.52 -23.61
CA LEU A 6 -36.32 17.10 -23.65
C LEU A 6 -35.43 18.16 -23.00
N SER A 7 -35.31 18.11 -21.68
CA SER A 7 -34.31 18.88 -20.95
C SER A 7 -32.99 18.09 -20.87
N ARG A 8 -32.09 18.41 -21.79
CA ARG A 8 -30.65 18.72 -21.63
C ARG A 8 -29.91 17.93 -20.53
N LEU A 9 -29.01 17.02 -20.91
CA LEU A 9 -27.56 17.24 -21.12
C LEU A 9 -26.77 17.61 -19.84
N ALA A 10 -25.69 16.82 -19.65
CA ALA A 10 -24.47 17.12 -18.90
C ALA A 10 -24.45 16.79 -17.40
N THR A 11 -24.19 15.52 -17.09
CA THR A 11 -23.36 15.15 -15.94
C THR A 11 -21.93 14.90 -16.42
N ALA A 12 -21.13 15.97 -16.45
CA ALA A 12 -19.68 15.86 -16.44
C ALA A 12 -19.26 15.50 -15.00
N VAL A 13 -18.93 14.23 -14.77
CA VAL A 13 -18.17 13.83 -13.58
C VAL A 13 -16.76 13.53 -14.08
N GLY A 14 -15.87 14.50 -13.89
CA GLY A 14 -14.47 14.40 -14.26
C GLY A 14 -13.66 13.61 -13.22
N GLY A 15 -12.59 12.97 -13.72
CA GLY A 15 -11.41 12.49 -12.97
C GLY A 15 -11.71 11.38 -11.95
N VAL A 16 -11.15 10.18 -12.00
CA VAL A 16 -9.77 9.80 -12.32
C VAL A 16 -9.81 8.35 -12.81
N ALA A 17 -9.48 8.10 -14.07
CA ALA A 17 -9.21 6.75 -14.55
C ALA A 17 -7.71 6.45 -14.33
N LEU A 18 -7.33 6.08 -13.11
CA LEU A 18 -6.07 5.38 -12.87
C LEU A 18 -6.30 3.89 -13.08
N SER A 19 -6.58 3.51 -14.34
CA SER A 19 -6.45 2.13 -14.78
C SER A 19 -4.97 1.83 -14.96
N LEU A 20 -4.22 1.75 -13.86
CA LEU A 20 -2.97 0.99 -13.86
C LEU A 20 -3.38 -0.47 -13.78
N ALA A 21 -3.45 -1.09 -14.96
CA ALA A 21 -3.30 -2.52 -15.06
C ALA A 21 -1.96 -2.91 -14.42
N ALA A 22 -1.97 -3.30 -13.16
CA ALA A 22 -0.93 -4.12 -12.59
C ALA A 22 -1.07 -5.49 -13.27
N ALA A 23 -0.49 -5.59 -14.47
CA ALA A 23 -0.23 -6.88 -15.08
C ALA A 23 0.67 -7.63 -14.11
N ALA A 24 0.07 -8.50 -13.30
CA ALA A 24 0.76 -9.48 -12.49
C ALA A 24 1.37 -10.54 -13.43
N GLY A 25 2.38 -10.12 -14.19
CA GLY A 25 3.39 -11.03 -14.68
C GLY A 25 4.17 -11.49 -13.46
N VAL A 26 4.05 -12.78 -13.12
CA VAL A 26 4.89 -13.44 -12.13
C VAL A 26 6.32 -13.53 -12.68
N ALA A 27 6.99 -12.37 -12.78
CA ALA A 27 8.43 -12.33 -12.79
C ALA A 27 8.90 -12.68 -11.37
N SER A 28 9.96 -13.46 -11.25
CA SER A 28 10.64 -13.78 -10.00
C SER A 28 11.20 -12.50 -9.34
N ALA A 29 10.33 -11.65 -8.82
CA ALA A 29 10.68 -10.44 -8.10
C ALA A 29 10.80 -10.78 -6.61
N ASP A 30 11.70 -10.07 -5.93
CA ASP A 30 11.81 -10.10 -4.48
C ASP A 30 10.39 -9.96 -3.88
N PRO A 31 10.00 -10.79 -2.89
CA PRO A 31 8.64 -10.76 -2.34
C PRO A 31 8.24 -9.40 -1.74
N LEU A 32 9.20 -8.49 -1.54
CA LEU A 32 9.00 -7.13 -1.05
C LEU A 32 9.09 -6.06 -2.15
N ASP A 33 9.24 -6.43 -3.42
CA ASP A 33 9.16 -5.49 -4.55
C ASP A 33 7.87 -4.64 -4.54
N PRO A 34 6.68 -5.19 -4.21
CA PRO A 34 5.47 -4.38 -4.02
C PRO A 34 5.62 -3.30 -2.93
N ALA A 35 6.41 -3.56 -1.89
CA ALA A 35 6.67 -2.61 -0.82
C ALA A 35 7.63 -1.50 -1.26
N VAL A 36 8.63 -1.82 -2.09
CA VAL A 36 9.57 -0.84 -2.66
C VAL A 36 8.83 0.17 -3.53
N ASN A 37 7.95 -0.33 -4.40
CA ASN A 37 7.18 0.46 -5.36
C ASN A 37 5.83 0.94 -4.82
N THR A 38 5.54 0.76 -3.53
CA THR A 38 4.24 1.10 -2.97
C THR A 38 3.91 2.59 -3.09
N THR A 39 2.67 2.87 -3.47
CA THR A 39 2.07 4.22 -3.48
C THR A 39 1.14 4.44 -2.30
N CYS A 40 0.98 3.43 -1.42
CA CYS A 40 0.07 3.50 -0.30
C CYS A 40 0.52 4.56 0.70
N SER A 41 -0.45 5.35 1.17
CA SER A 41 -0.21 6.32 2.24
C SER A 41 -0.11 5.62 3.60
N TYR A 42 0.46 6.31 4.58
CA TYR A 42 0.58 5.81 5.95
C TYR A 42 -0.74 5.24 6.52
N PRO A 43 -1.90 5.94 6.46
CA PRO A 43 -3.14 5.39 6.99
C PRO A 43 -3.58 4.12 6.25
N GLN A 44 -3.37 4.03 4.93
CA GLN A 44 -3.72 2.83 4.16
C GLN A 44 -2.88 1.62 4.58
N VAL A 45 -1.57 1.81 4.75
CA VAL A 45 -0.67 0.74 5.22
C VAL A 45 -1.05 0.29 6.63
N VAL A 46 -1.35 1.23 7.54
CA VAL A 46 -1.74 0.89 8.91
C VAL A 46 -3.09 0.18 8.92
N SER A 47 -4.10 0.66 8.19
CA SER A 47 -5.40 -0.01 8.07
C SER A 47 -5.27 -1.42 7.52
N ALA A 48 -4.47 -1.59 6.47
CA ALA A 48 -4.17 -2.88 5.87
C ALA A 48 -3.47 -3.83 6.85
N LEU A 49 -2.49 -3.34 7.60
CA LEU A 49 -1.79 -4.09 8.65
C LEU A 49 -2.77 -4.54 9.76
N ASN A 50 -3.64 -3.66 10.24
CA ASN A 50 -4.65 -4.01 11.25
C ASN A 50 -5.63 -5.08 10.75
N ALA A 51 -5.94 -5.10 9.45
CA ALA A 51 -6.84 -6.08 8.86
C ALA A 51 -6.17 -7.44 8.60
N GLN A 52 -4.89 -7.45 8.22
CA GLN A 52 -4.19 -8.67 7.83
C GLN A 52 -3.54 -9.39 9.01
N ASP A 53 -2.97 -8.63 9.95
CA ASP A 53 -2.28 -9.17 11.11
C ASP A 53 -2.52 -8.29 12.33
N PRO A 54 -3.65 -8.48 13.03
CA PRO A 54 -4.01 -7.68 14.21
C PRO A 54 -2.98 -7.78 15.34
N ALA A 55 -2.27 -8.91 15.45
CA ALA A 55 -1.26 -9.11 16.48
C ALA A 55 0.01 -8.29 16.18
N ALA A 56 0.51 -8.34 14.94
CA ALA A 56 1.61 -7.46 14.51
C ALA A 56 1.21 -5.99 14.54
N ALA A 57 -0.04 -5.66 14.18
CA ALA A 57 -0.57 -4.31 14.27
C ALA A 57 -0.54 -3.77 15.70
N ALA A 58 -0.93 -4.57 16.69
CA ALA A 58 -0.87 -4.17 18.10
C ALA A 58 0.57 -3.87 18.56
N GLN A 59 1.54 -4.68 18.13
CA GLN A 59 2.96 -4.44 18.41
C GLN A 59 3.47 -3.17 17.72
N PHE A 60 3.12 -2.99 16.44
CA PHE A 60 3.45 -1.79 15.67
C PHE A 60 2.87 -0.52 16.31
N ASN A 61 1.59 -0.55 16.69
CA ASN A 61 0.89 0.55 17.33
C ASN A 61 1.50 0.89 18.71
N SER A 62 2.08 -0.10 19.39
CA SER A 62 2.77 0.09 20.68
C SER A 62 4.23 0.56 20.53
N SER A 63 4.76 0.64 19.30
CA SER A 63 6.17 1.00 19.04
C SER A 63 6.29 2.33 18.26
N PRO A 64 6.60 3.45 18.94
CA PRO A 64 6.83 4.74 18.28
C PRO A 64 7.97 4.71 17.25
N MET A 65 8.97 3.86 17.50
CA MET A 65 10.08 3.63 16.57
C MET A 65 9.62 2.98 15.28
N ALA A 66 8.76 1.96 15.35
CA ALA A 66 8.22 1.28 14.17
C ALA A 66 7.36 2.23 13.32
N GLN A 67 6.52 3.04 13.98
CA GLN A 67 5.71 4.06 13.30
C GLN A 67 6.58 5.09 12.58
N SER A 68 7.65 5.56 13.23
CA SER A 68 8.60 6.48 12.63
C SER A 68 9.40 5.84 11.48
N ALA A 69 9.73 4.56 11.58
CA ALA A 69 10.37 3.81 10.50
C ALA A 69 9.45 3.70 9.28
N LEU A 70 8.16 3.37 9.47
CA LEU A 70 7.20 3.29 8.37
C LEU A 70 7.02 4.65 7.68
N ARG A 71 6.89 5.75 8.45
CA ARG A 71 6.79 7.10 7.87
C ARG A 71 8.02 7.45 7.03
N ARG A 72 9.22 7.15 7.53
CA ARG A 72 10.47 7.35 6.79
C ARG A 72 10.53 6.51 5.53
N PHE A 73 10.12 5.24 5.61
CA PHE A 73 10.06 4.33 4.46
C PHE A 73 9.15 4.89 3.36
N LEU A 74 7.92 5.28 3.71
CA LEU A 74 6.95 5.82 2.75
C LEU A 74 7.39 7.17 2.17
N ALA A 75 8.09 8.01 2.94
CA ALA A 75 8.64 9.27 2.46
C ALA A 75 9.90 9.13 1.60
N SER A 76 10.56 7.97 1.65
CA SER A 76 11.80 7.71 0.90
C SER A 76 11.51 7.35 -0.56
N PRO A 77 12.38 7.72 -1.53
CA PRO A 77 12.29 7.26 -2.91
C PRO A 77 12.57 5.74 -3.03
N PRO A 78 12.15 5.08 -4.12
CA PRO A 78 12.25 3.62 -4.27
C PRO A 78 13.67 3.03 -4.04
N PRO A 79 14.77 3.61 -4.56
CA PRO A 79 16.11 3.08 -4.29
C PRO A 79 16.47 3.06 -2.79
N GLN A 80 16.00 4.05 -2.04
CA GLN A 80 16.23 4.12 -0.59
C GLN A 80 15.33 3.14 0.16
N ARG A 81 14.09 2.93 -0.29
CA ARG A 81 13.21 1.88 0.24
C ARG A 81 13.82 0.49 0.06
N GLN A 82 14.42 0.21 -1.10
CA GLN A 82 15.12 -1.05 -1.35
C GLN A 82 16.23 -1.29 -0.31
N GLN A 83 17.05 -0.26 -0.04
CA GLN A 83 18.10 -0.34 0.96
C GLN A 83 17.55 -0.61 2.36
N MET A 84 16.46 0.06 2.75
CA MET A 84 15.80 -0.17 4.03
C MET A 84 15.24 -1.59 4.15
N ILE A 85 14.69 -2.15 3.08
CA ILE A 85 14.22 -3.53 3.04
C ILE A 85 15.38 -4.52 3.15
N GLN A 86 16.48 -4.31 2.43
CA GLN A 86 17.67 -5.15 2.52
C GLN A 86 18.24 -5.17 3.95
N GLN A 87 18.24 -4.02 4.63
CA GLN A 87 18.61 -3.93 6.04
C GLN A 87 17.66 -4.76 6.91
N LEU A 88 16.35 -4.67 6.66
CA LEU A 88 15.33 -5.40 7.40
C LEU A 88 15.45 -6.92 7.21
N GLN A 89 15.76 -7.39 5.99
CA GLN A 89 16.00 -8.82 5.70
C GLN A 89 17.20 -9.39 6.47
N GLY A 90 18.18 -8.54 6.82
CA GLY A 90 19.33 -8.90 7.65
C GLY A 90 19.04 -8.98 9.15
N VAL A 91 17.85 -8.56 9.61
CA VAL A 91 17.44 -8.59 11.02
C VAL A 91 16.65 -9.88 11.29
N PRO A 92 17.14 -10.79 12.16
CA PRO A 92 16.45 -12.06 12.44
C PRO A 92 15.02 -11.88 12.94
N GLU A 93 14.83 -10.91 13.85
CA GLU A 93 13.51 -10.64 14.45
C GLU A 93 12.50 -10.10 13.44
N ALA A 94 12.96 -9.52 12.32
CA ALA A 94 12.10 -8.97 11.29
C ALA A 94 11.59 -10.04 10.29
N GLN A 95 12.27 -11.19 10.22
CA GLN A 95 11.98 -12.26 9.25
C GLN A 95 10.53 -12.76 9.35
N GLN A 96 9.99 -12.85 10.56
CA GLN A 96 8.61 -13.25 10.81
C GLN A 96 7.57 -12.27 10.26
N TYR A 97 7.94 -10.99 10.07
CA TYR A 97 7.04 -9.95 9.57
C TYR A 97 7.17 -9.70 8.07
N LEU A 98 8.19 -10.24 7.39
CA LEU A 98 8.40 -9.99 5.96
C LEU A 98 7.19 -10.45 5.13
N GLY A 99 6.57 -11.57 5.51
CA GLY A 99 5.33 -12.05 4.88
C GLY A 99 4.17 -11.06 5.06
N THR A 100 3.96 -10.56 6.28
CA THR A 100 2.94 -9.54 6.58
C THR A 100 3.22 -8.25 5.80
N ILE A 101 4.47 -7.81 5.71
CA ILE A 101 4.84 -6.60 4.94
C ILE A 101 4.53 -6.78 3.45
N ALA A 102 4.87 -7.93 2.86
CA ALA A 102 4.58 -8.24 1.46
C ALA A 102 3.06 -8.24 1.19
N GLN A 103 2.29 -8.88 2.06
CA GLN A 103 0.83 -8.91 1.97
C GLN A 103 0.22 -7.51 2.10
N VAL A 104 0.68 -6.73 3.10
CA VAL A 104 0.22 -5.35 3.31
C VAL A 104 0.54 -4.49 2.10
N ALA A 105 1.75 -4.57 1.55
CA ALA A 105 2.14 -3.81 0.38
C ALA A 105 1.31 -4.15 -0.88
N THR A 106 0.88 -5.41 -0.99
CA THR A 106 0.04 -5.87 -2.11
C THR A 106 -1.41 -5.40 -1.97
N THR A 107 -1.93 -5.33 -0.75
CA THR A 107 -3.36 -5.11 -0.48
C THR A 107 -3.70 -3.71 0.01
N CYS A 108 -2.72 -2.90 0.41
CA CYS A 108 -2.95 -1.59 1.03
C CYS A 108 -3.75 -0.60 0.19
N ASN A 109 -3.79 -0.75 -1.13
CA ASN A 109 -4.63 0.08 -2.01
C ASN A 109 -6.15 -0.18 -1.86
N ASN A 110 -6.55 -1.23 -1.14
CA ASN A 110 -7.95 -1.53 -0.83
C ASN A 110 -8.43 -0.85 0.47
N TYR A 111 -7.55 -0.12 1.13
CA TYR A 111 -7.79 0.63 2.37
C TYR A 111 -7.54 2.12 2.15
#